data_AF-A0A330MK87-F1
#
_entry.id   AF-A0A330MK87-F1
#
_cell.length_a   1.000
_cell.length_b   1.000
_cell.length_c   1.000
_cell.angle_alpha   90.00
_cell.angle_beta   90.00
_cell.angle_gamma   90.00
#
_symmetry.space_group_name_H-M   'P 1'
#
loop_
_entity.id
_entity.type
_entity.pdbx_description
1 polymer ?
#
loop_
_entity_poly.entity_id
_entity_poly.type
_entity_poly.pdbx_seq_one_letter_code
_entity_poly.pdbx_strand_id
1 'polypeptide(L)'
;MKKNKLKYFGKLLIVALLFSACSNNDDTPEENLVLEIGQEYQGGIIFYLDDTQEHGLIAYQSDLAEAAWGCFHQPNPIPPTAPIAQNDGIGYGAQNTLAIINFCDESDSAASLSFDLNANGFNDWYLPSIEELALIYENRDLIGGFPDLNNDPNEAYIMYASSSEGWGTNDGNGGFLYLNYQVYDFSMTTAFPDDRTLYTGKDNKMIVRPIRSF
;
A
#
# COMPACT_ATOMS: atom_id res chain seq x y z
N MET A 1 14.06 52.00 -56.06
CA MET A 1 14.07 50.55 -55.75
C MET A 1 13.90 50.38 -54.24
N LYS A 2 12.83 49.66 -53.82
CA LYS A 2 12.68 48.77 -52.63
C LYS A 2 13.73 48.92 -51.50
N LYS A 3 13.43 49.03 -50.20
CA LYS A 3 12.37 48.39 -49.37
C LYS A 3 12.40 48.94 -47.91
N ASN A 4 11.21 49.10 -47.31
CA ASN A 4 10.74 48.71 -45.95
C ASN A 4 11.56 49.01 -44.68
N LYS A 5 11.05 49.88 -43.78
CA LYS A 5 10.21 49.65 -42.56
C LYS A 5 10.96 49.09 -41.34
N LEU A 6 11.01 49.85 -40.24
CA LEU A 6 10.50 49.41 -38.92
C LEU A 6 10.38 50.58 -37.93
N LYS A 7 9.26 50.65 -37.20
CA LYS A 7 8.88 51.66 -36.20
C LYS A 7 9.34 51.19 -34.80
N TYR A 8 9.88 52.09 -33.98
CA TYR A 8 10.00 51.91 -32.53
C TYR A 8 9.36 53.12 -31.83
N PHE A 9 8.27 52.88 -31.09
CA PHE A 9 7.71 53.83 -30.13
C PHE A 9 6.91 53.06 -29.08
N GLY A 10 7.16 53.33 -27.80
CA GLY A 10 6.42 52.80 -26.66
C GLY A 10 7.28 52.93 -25.40
N LYS A 11 7.47 54.14 -24.87
CA LYS A 11 6.67 54.76 -23.78
C LYS A 11 6.44 53.84 -22.57
N LEU A 12 7.24 54.14 -21.55
CA LEU A 12 7.12 53.84 -20.12
C LEU A 12 5.64 53.79 -19.66
N LEU A 13 5.22 52.66 -19.08
CA LEU A 13 3.92 52.53 -18.41
C LEU A 13 4.16 52.30 -16.92
N ILE A 14 3.66 53.23 -16.11
CA ILE A 14 3.67 53.18 -14.65
C ILE A 14 2.76 52.03 -14.19
N VAL A 15 3.31 51.09 -13.43
CA VAL A 15 2.53 50.04 -12.75
C VAL A 15 1.83 50.69 -11.57
N ALA A 16 0.52 50.91 -11.70
CA ALA A 16 -0.32 51.29 -10.58
C ALA A 16 -0.61 50.04 -9.74
N LEU A 17 -0.04 50.00 -8.52
CA LEU A 17 -0.45 49.07 -7.46
C LEU A 17 -1.89 49.41 -7.04
N LEU A 18 -2.85 48.65 -7.53
CA LEU A 18 -4.21 48.67 -7.01
C LEU A 18 -4.26 47.78 -5.77
N PHE A 19 -4.16 48.41 -4.59
CA PHE A 19 -4.72 47.82 -3.37
C PHE A 19 -6.25 47.85 -3.51
N SER A 20 -6.81 46.77 -4.04
CA SER A 20 -8.25 46.53 -3.95
C SER A 20 -8.52 45.99 -2.55
N ALA A 21 -8.89 46.87 -1.62
CA ALA A 21 -9.56 46.44 -0.40
C ALA A 21 -10.96 45.94 -0.80
N CYS A 22 -11.10 44.64 -1.03
CA CYS A 22 -12.39 44.00 -1.19
C CYS A 22 -12.81 43.42 0.16
N SER A 23 -13.60 44.19 0.91
CA SER A 23 -14.55 43.64 1.88
C SER A 23 -15.68 43.04 1.08
N ASN A 24 -15.68 41.72 0.91
CA ASN A 24 -16.88 40.92 0.67
C ASN A 24 -16.61 39.60 1.38
N ASN A 25 -17.59 39.11 2.14
CA ASN A 25 -17.57 37.77 2.69
C ASN A 25 -17.27 36.82 1.53
N ASP A 26 -16.09 36.21 1.57
CA ASP A 26 -15.69 35.19 0.61
C ASP A 26 -16.41 33.90 1.04
N ASP A 27 -17.73 33.88 0.83
CA ASP A 27 -18.51 32.65 0.83
C ASP A 27 -18.24 31.93 -0.50
N THR A 28 -16.97 31.68 -0.81
CA THR A 28 -16.61 30.60 -1.70
C THR A 28 -17.05 29.33 -0.97
N PRO A 29 -17.95 28.50 -1.53
CA PRO A 29 -18.23 27.22 -0.90
C PRO A 29 -16.89 26.49 -0.86
N GLU A 30 -16.36 26.23 0.34
CA GLU A 30 -15.36 25.17 0.48
C GLU A 30 -16.00 23.95 -0.17
N GLU A 31 -15.44 23.53 -1.30
CA GLU A 31 -15.83 22.30 -1.94
C GLU A 31 -15.42 21.22 -0.96
N ASN A 32 -16.37 20.80 -0.12
CA ASN A 32 -16.15 19.76 0.85
C ASN A 32 -15.82 18.50 0.06
N LEU A 33 -14.54 18.13 0.07
CA LEU A 33 -14.05 16.97 -0.66
C LEU A 33 -14.66 15.73 0.00
N VAL A 34 -15.68 15.18 -0.63
CA VAL A 34 -16.27 13.90 -0.23
C VAL A 34 -15.37 12.81 -0.78
N LEU A 35 -14.77 12.02 0.13
CA LEU A 35 -13.96 10.87 -0.22
C LEU A 35 -14.86 9.63 -0.32
N GLU A 36 -14.63 8.81 -1.34
CA GLU A 36 -15.40 7.59 -1.59
C GLU A 36 -14.49 6.39 -1.83
N ILE A 37 -14.93 5.20 -1.39
CA ILE A 37 -14.26 3.94 -1.71
C ILE A 37 -14.29 3.70 -3.22
N GLY A 38 -13.15 3.33 -3.81
CA GLY A 38 -12.95 3.16 -5.25
C GLY A 38 -12.44 4.42 -5.95
N GLN A 39 -12.37 5.57 -5.26
CA GLN A 39 -11.85 6.82 -5.83
C GLN A 39 -10.32 6.78 -5.94
N GLU A 40 -9.79 7.30 -7.06
CA GLU A 40 -8.37 7.65 -7.17
C GLU A 40 -8.04 8.82 -6.25
N TYR A 41 -7.15 8.58 -5.28
CA TYR A 41 -6.75 9.56 -4.28
C TYR A 41 -5.32 9.33 -3.85
N GLN A 42 -4.54 10.42 -3.77
CA GLN A 42 -3.14 10.43 -3.32
C GLN A 42 -2.31 9.22 -3.81
N GLY A 43 -2.33 8.98 -5.12
CA GLY A 43 -1.47 8.00 -5.78
C GLY A 43 -1.97 6.55 -5.78
N GLY A 44 -3.19 6.27 -5.34
CA GLY A 44 -3.81 4.94 -5.46
C GLY A 44 -5.33 4.98 -5.36
N ILE A 45 -5.94 3.87 -4.95
CA ILE A 45 -7.40 3.74 -4.81
C ILE A 45 -7.77 3.66 -3.33
N ILE A 46 -8.71 4.49 -2.88
CA ILE A 46 -9.28 4.38 -1.53
C ILE A 46 -10.03 3.06 -1.42
N PHE A 47 -9.67 2.21 -0.45
CA PHE A 47 -10.38 0.95 -0.18
C PHE A 47 -10.97 0.87 1.22
N TYR A 48 -10.65 1.84 2.07
CA TYR A 48 -11.17 1.97 3.42
C TYR A 48 -11.24 3.44 3.82
N LEU A 49 -12.31 3.82 4.50
CA LEU A 49 -12.48 5.11 5.17
C LEU A 49 -12.88 4.80 6.61
N ASP A 50 -12.35 5.59 7.54
CA ASP A 50 -12.78 5.50 8.93
C ASP A 50 -14.16 6.14 9.14
N ASP A 51 -14.68 6.07 10.38
CA ASP A 51 -16.00 6.61 10.72
C ASP A 51 -16.12 8.12 10.48
N THR A 52 -15.00 8.85 10.49
CA THR A 52 -14.97 10.29 10.23
C THR A 52 -14.99 10.62 8.73
N GLN A 53 -14.57 9.66 7.89
CA GLN A 53 -14.35 9.83 6.45
C GLN A 53 -13.26 10.88 6.11
N GLU A 54 -12.49 11.32 7.10
CA GLU A 54 -11.34 12.21 6.92
C GLU A 54 -10.04 11.43 6.69
N HIS A 55 -9.98 10.20 7.20
CA HIS A 55 -8.83 9.31 7.11
C HIS A 55 -9.20 7.96 6.50
N GLY A 56 -8.21 7.28 5.92
CA GLY A 56 -8.45 6.01 5.26
C GLY A 56 -7.19 5.32 4.79
N LEU A 57 -7.41 4.25 4.03
CA LEU A 57 -6.34 3.46 3.42
C LEU A 57 -6.46 3.47 1.90
N ILE A 58 -5.31 3.56 1.26
CA ILE A 58 -5.13 3.63 -0.18
C ILE A 58 -4.33 2.42 -0.63
N ALA A 59 -4.84 1.68 -1.61
CA ALA A 59 -4.16 0.56 -2.23
C ALA A 59 -3.35 1.02 -3.44
N TYR A 60 -2.14 0.50 -3.58
CA TYR A 60 -1.39 0.64 -4.83
C TYR A 60 -2.07 -0.20 -5.94
N GLN A 61 -2.05 0.31 -7.16
CA GLN A 61 -2.81 -0.27 -8.29
C GLN A 61 -2.05 -1.37 -9.05
N SER A 62 -0.89 -1.79 -8.56
CA SER A 62 -0.07 -2.83 -9.20
C SER A 62 0.61 -3.71 -8.17
N ASP A 63 0.68 -5.00 -8.46
CA ASP A 63 1.47 -5.93 -7.67
C ASP A 63 2.97 -5.65 -7.85
N LEU A 64 3.71 -5.77 -6.75
CA LEU A 64 5.16 -5.91 -6.80
C LEU A 64 5.53 -7.38 -7.00
N ALA A 65 6.83 -7.65 -7.16
CA ALA A 65 7.32 -9.01 -7.30
C ALA A 65 6.99 -9.87 -6.07
N GLU A 66 6.81 -11.18 -6.28
CA GLU A 66 6.71 -12.12 -5.18
C GLU A 66 8.00 -12.10 -4.34
N ALA A 67 7.83 -11.97 -3.04
CA ALA A 67 8.94 -11.87 -2.10
C ALA A 67 8.68 -12.65 -0.82
N ALA A 68 9.77 -13.12 -0.22
CA ALA A 68 9.75 -13.71 1.11
C ALA A 68 9.39 -12.64 2.14
N TRP A 69 8.80 -13.02 3.26
CA TRP A 69 8.34 -12.06 4.28
C TRP A 69 9.49 -11.25 4.89
N GLY A 70 10.64 -11.91 5.08
CA GLY A 70 11.85 -11.37 5.72
C GLY A 70 12.27 -12.20 6.94
N CYS A 71 13.44 -11.90 7.49
CA CYS A 71 13.91 -12.42 8.78
C CYS A 71 14.14 -13.94 8.83
N PHE A 72 14.54 -14.56 7.70
CA PHE A 72 14.68 -16.02 7.59
C PHE A 72 16.06 -16.47 7.06
N HIS A 73 16.93 -15.57 6.58
CA HIS A 73 18.24 -15.98 6.04
C HIS A 73 19.32 -16.22 7.09
N GLN A 74 19.73 -17.47 7.25
CA GLN A 74 20.97 -17.82 7.97
C GLN A 74 22.23 -17.55 7.10
N PRO A 75 23.36 -17.15 7.69
CA PRO A 75 23.60 -16.89 9.12
C PRO A 75 23.30 -15.45 9.55
N ASN A 76 22.88 -14.56 8.64
CA ASN A 76 22.55 -13.17 8.91
C ASN A 76 21.34 -12.75 8.04
N PRO A 77 20.22 -12.34 8.66
CA PRO A 77 19.99 -12.22 10.10
C PRO A 77 19.72 -13.57 10.81
N ILE A 78 20.12 -13.66 12.08
CA ILE A 78 19.62 -14.73 12.95
C ILE A 78 18.09 -14.54 13.06
N PRO A 79 17.26 -15.57 12.75
CA PRO A 79 15.82 -15.47 12.90
C PRO A 79 15.46 -14.99 14.29
N PRO A 80 14.41 -14.15 14.40
CA PRO A 80 13.96 -13.64 15.69
C PRO A 80 13.71 -14.80 16.66
N THR A 81 13.96 -14.61 17.96
CA THR A 81 13.64 -15.60 19.00
C THR A 81 12.30 -15.33 19.68
N ALA A 82 11.64 -14.23 19.27
CA ALA A 82 10.31 -13.81 19.68
C ALA A 82 9.65 -13.05 18.53
N PRO A 83 8.33 -13.02 18.44
CA PRO A 83 7.63 -12.28 17.40
C PRO A 83 7.98 -10.78 17.39
N ILE A 84 8.01 -10.17 16.20
CA ILE A 84 8.33 -8.76 15.96
C ILE A 84 7.17 -7.96 15.37
N ALA A 85 6.17 -8.61 14.76
CA ALA A 85 5.08 -7.92 14.04
C ALA A 85 3.74 -8.68 14.12
N GLN A 86 3.12 -8.74 15.30
CA GLN A 86 1.95 -9.61 15.57
C GLN A 86 0.58 -8.93 15.44
N ASN A 87 0.53 -7.64 15.10
CA ASN A 87 -0.76 -6.96 15.12
C ASN A 87 -1.52 -7.23 13.83
N ASP A 88 -2.71 -7.80 13.96
CA ASP A 88 -3.50 -8.24 12.80
C ASP A 88 -4.45 -7.16 12.28
N GLY A 89 -4.77 -6.18 13.14
CA GLY A 89 -5.86 -5.24 12.92
C GLY A 89 -5.67 -4.23 11.78
N ILE A 90 -6.77 -3.58 11.43
CA ILE A 90 -6.76 -2.38 10.57
C ILE A 90 -5.89 -1.28 11.22
N GLY A 91 -5.02 -0.64 10.43
CA GLY A 91 -4.12 0.43 10.87
C GLY A 91 -2.75 -0.04 11.37
N TYR A 92 -2.49 -1.35 11.40
CA TYR A 92 -1.24 -1.90 11.92
C TYR A 92 -0.18 -2.21 10.87
N GLY A 93 -0.51 -2.21 9.58
CA GLY A 93 0.44 -2.57 8.52
C GLY A 93 1.71 -1.72 8.53
N ALA A 94 1.57 -0.41 8.76
CA ALA A 94 2.70 0.52 8.81
C ALA A 94 3.64 0.21 9.98
N GLN A 95 3.08 -0.01 11.17
CA GLN A 95 3.85 -0.34 12.37
C GLN A 95 4.57 -1.68 12.22
N ASN A 96 3.86 -2.69 11.73
CA ASN A 96 4.42 -4.02 11.49
C ASN A 96 5.55 -3.98 10.46
N THR A 97 5.32 -3.33 9.31
CA THR A 97 6.33 -3.16 8.27
C THR A 97 7.58 -2.50 8.83
N LEU A 98 7.43 -1.41 9.58
CA LEU A 98 8.57 -0.73 10.20
C LEU A 98 9.31 -1.62 11.22
N ALA A 99 8.59 -2.46 11.99
CA ALA A 99 9.22 -3.41 12.90
C ALA A 99 10.06 -4.46 12.17
N ILE A 100 9.56 -4.97 11.03
CA ILE A 100 10.28 -5.92 10.17
C ILE A 100 11.55 -5.27 9.61
N ILE A 101 11.45 -4.08 9.00
CA ILE A 101 12.60 -3.37 8.42
C ILE A 101 13.68 -3.03 9.45
N ASN A 102 13.29 -2.70 10.68
CA ASN A 102 14.25 -2.39 11.74
C ASN A 102 14.96 -3.63 12.30
N PHE A 103 14.36 -4.82 12.16
CA PHE A 103 14.94 -6.06 12.67
C PHE A 103 15.70 -6.84 11.59
N CYS A 104 15.28 -6.72 10.33
CA CYS A 104 15.65 -7.61 9.25
C CYS A 104 16.34 -6.83 8.14
N ASP A 105 17.61 -7.16 7.86
CA ASP A 105 18.47 -6.43 6.90
C ASP A 105 18.27 -6.87 5.43
N GLU A 106 17.25 -7.70 5.13
CA GLU A 106 17.00 -8.17 3.76
C GLU A 106 16.35 -7.08 2.90
N SER A 107 17.03 -6.64 1.84
CA SER A 107 16.54 -5.56 0.95
C SER A 107 15.50 -6.01 -0.09
N ASP A 108 15.26 -7.32 -0.22
CA ASP A 108 14.34 -7.91 -1.20
C ASP A 108 13.15 -8.64 -0.56
N SER A 109 12.88 -8.36 0.73
CA SER A 109 11.71 -8.87 1.44
C SER A 109 10.43 -8.16 1.03
N ALA A 110 9.26 -8.77 1.26
CA ALA A 110 7.96 -8.18 1.01
C ALA A 110 7.76 -6.84 1.75
N ALA A 111 8.26 -6.77 2.99
CA ALA A 111 8.27 -5.53 3.77
C ALA A 111 9.17 -4.48 3.10
N SER A 112 10.39 -4.85 2.68
CA SER A 112 11.37 -3.93 2.07
C SER A 112 10.89 -3.41 0.72
N LEU A 113 10.31 -4.29 -0.12
CA LEU A 113 9.71 -3.90 -1.39
C LEU A 113 8.60 -2.86 -1.21
N SER A 114 7.78 -3.01 -0.17
CA SER A 114 6.71 -2.06 0.14
C SER A 114 7.26 -0.75 0.71
N PHE A 115 8.19 -0.84 1.66
CA PHE A 115 8.79 0.30 2.35
C PHE A 115 9.65 1.18 1.44
N ASP A 116 10.42 0.57 0.53
CA ASP A 116 11.29 1.28 -0.41
C ASP A 116 10.53 1.78 -1.66
N LEU A 117 9.24 1.44 -1.80
CA LEU A 117 8.45 1.87 -2.93
C LEU A 117 8.31 3.40 -2.94
N ASN A 118 8.80 4.01 -4.01
CA ASN A 118 8.55 5.41 -4.35
C ASN A 118 7.76 5.47 -5.65
N ALA A 119 6.44 5.63 -5.51
CA ALA A 119 5.50 5.59 -6.63
C ALA A 119 4.43 6.67 -6.47
N ASN A 120 4.02 7.23 -7.61
CA ASN A 120 2.96 8.24 -7.70
C ASN A 120 3.16 9.49 -6.82
N GLY A 121 4.43 9.80 -6.47
CA GLY A 121 4.78 10.94 -5.63
C GLY A 121 4.82 10.65 -4.12
N PHE A 122 4.62 9.39 -3.73
CA PHE A 122 4.56 8.94 -2.33
C PHE A 122 5.62 7.88 -2.05
N ASN A 123 6.16 7.91 -0.83
CA ASN A 123 7.23 7.03 -0.36
C ASN A 123 6.95 6.49 1.06
N ASP A 124 5.68 6.53 1.47
CA ASP A 124 5.14 6.08 2.75
C ASP A 124 4.29 4.82 2.58
N TRP A 125 4.58 4.03 1.55
CA TRP A 125 3.94 2.74 1.30
C TRP A 125 4.44 1.69 2.28
N TYR A 126 3.57 0.73 2.63
CA TYR A 126 3.88 -0.33 3.56
C TYR A 126 3.13 -1.62 3.22
N LEU A 127 3.60 -2.73 3.79
CA LEU A 127 2.97 -4.04 3.63
C LEU A 127 1.74 -4.11 4.56
N PRO A 128 0.53 -4.37 4.03
CA PRO A 128 -0.71 -4.35 4.82
C PRO A 128 -0.70 -5.41 5.93
N SER A 129 -1.36 -5.15 7.06
CA SER A 129 -1.71 -6.21 8.01
C SER A 129 -2.71 -7.20 7.38
N ILE A 130 -2.94 -8.32 8.03
CA ILE A 130 -3.86 -9.33 7.50
C ILE A 130 -5.31 -8.83 7.40
N GLU A 131 -5.80 -8.03 8.34
CA GLU A 131 -7.14 -7.43 8.25
C GLU A 131 -7.20 -6.33 7.18
N GLU A 132 -6.13 -5.56 6.97
CA GLU A 132 -6.06 -4.60 5.86
C GLU A 132 -6.07 -5.32 4.50
N LEU A 133 -5.40 -6.46 4.40
CA LEU A 133 -5.38 -7.28 3.20
C LEU A 133 -6.75 -7.93 2.91
N ALA A 134 -7.50 -8.29 3.95
CA ALA A 134 -8.89 -8.71 3.82
C ALA A 134 -9.77 -7.60 3.20
N LEU A 135 -9.59 -6.35 3.63
CA LEU A 135 -10.28 -5.20 3.05
C LEU A 135 -9.88 -4.96 1.58
N ILE A 136 -8.61 -5.17 1.22
CA ILE A 136 -8.18 -5.14 -0.19
C ILE A 136 -8.94 -6.19 -1.00
N TYR A 137 -9.06 -7.42 -0.48
CA TYR A 137 -9.81 -8.48 -1.16
C TYR A 137 -11.29 -8.14 -1.34
N GLU A 138 -11.93 -7.59 -0.32
CA GLU A 138 -13.33 -7.16 -0.37
C GLU A 138 -13.58 -6.09 -1.44
N ASN A 139 -12.60 -5.20 -1.63
CA ASN A 139 -12.68 -4.08 -2.57
C ASN A 139 -11.90 -4.32 -3.87
N ARG A 140 -11.45 -5.55 -4.14
CA ARG A 140 -10.54 -5.86 -5.24
C ARG A 140 -11.04 -5.45 -6.62
N ASP A 141 -12.36 -5.50 -6.84
CA ASP A 141 -12.99 -5.11 -8.10
C ASP A 141 -12.93 -3.60 -8.32
N LEU A 142 -12.96 -2.81 -7.24
CA LEU A 142 -12.83 -1.34 -7.28
C LEU A 142 -11.36 -0.91 -7.41
N ILE A 143 -10.45 -1.62 -6.73
CA ILE A 143 -9.01 -1.33 -6.76
C ILE A 143 -8.40 -1.71 -8.12
N GLY A 144 -8.75 -2.90 -8.63
CA GLY A 144 -8.20 -3.44 -9.87
C GLY A 144 -6.72 -3.84 -9.82
N GLY A 145 -6.19 -4.19 -11.00
CA GLY A 145 -4.78 -4.56 -11.16
C GLY A 145 -4.38 -5.90 -10.55
N PHE A 146 -5.33 -6.75 -10.18
CA PHE A 146 -5.08 -8.12 -9.72
C PHE A 146 -4.92 -9.08 -10.91
N PRO A 147 -4.25 -10.23 -10.70
CA PRO A 147 -4.26 -11.32 -11.68
C PRO A 147 -5.67 -11.76 -12.05
N ASP A 148 -5.84 -12.42 -13.20
CA ASP A 148 -7.12 -12.99 -13.58
C ASP A 148 -7.53 -14.09 -12.60
N LEU A 149 -8.37 -13.73 -11.63
CA LEU A 149 -8.83 -14.62 -10.58
C LEU A 149 -9.66 -15.80 -11.14
N ASN A 150 -10.18 -15.69 -12.37
CA ASN A 150 -10.96 -16.75 -13.02
C ASN A 150 -10.12 -17.81 -13.72
N ASN A 151 -8.85 -17.50 -13.99
CA ASN A 151 -7.90 -18.41 -14.61
C ASN A 151 -6.69 -18.54 -13.69
N ASP A 152 -6.87 -19.31 -12.60
CA ASP A 152 -5.74 -19.82 -11.84
C ASP A 152 -4.78 -20.50 -12.83
N PRO A 153 -3.55 -19.99 -13.00
CA PRO A 153 -2.59 -20.54 -13.93
C PRO A 153 -2.09 -21.89 -13.39
N ASN A 154 -2.87 -22.95 -13.66
CA ASN A 154 -2.53 -24.35 -13.38
C ASN A 154 -2.23 -24.67 -11.90
N GLU A 155 -3.29 -24.73 -11.09
CA GLU A 155 -3.25 -25.27 -9.71
C GLU A 155 -2.43 -24.44 -8.70
N ALA A 156 -2.21 -23.15 -8.94
CA ALA A 156 -1.44 -22.26 -8.08
C ALA A 156 -2.36 -21.20 -7.44
N TYR A 157 -2.70 -21.42 -6.17
CA TYR A 157 -3.44 -20.44 -5.37
C TYR A 157 -2.77 -19.05 -5.39
N ILE A 158 -3.59 -18.00 -5.50
CA ILE A 158 -3.16 -16.61 -5.54
C ILE A 158 -3.08 -16.08 -4.11
N MET A 159 -1.87 -16.03 -3.57
CA MET A 159 -1.62 -15.66 -2.18
C MET A 159 -0.91 -14.31 -2.08
N TYR A 160 -1.43 -13.45 -1.22
CA TYR A 160 -0.85 -12.14 -0.93
C TYR A 160 -0.18 -12.11 0.43
N ALA A 161 1.00 -11.49 0.50
CA ALA A 161 1.74 -11.28 1.74
C ALA A 161 1.07 -10.21 2.62
N SER A 162 0.92 -10.50 3.91
CA SER A 162 0.66 -9.49 4.93
C SER A 162 1.90 -9.23 5.78
N SER A 163 1.94 -8.12 6.51
CA SER A 163 2.94 -7.81 7.53
C SER A 163 2.62 -8.44 8.89
N SER A 164 1.54 -9.20 8.99
CA SER A 164 1.14 -9.90 10.20
C SER A 164 1.90 -11.22 10.34
N GLU A 165 2.71 -11.30 11.39
CA GLU A 165 3.43 -12.51 11.75
C GLU A 165 2.48 -13.61 12.23
N GLY A 166 2.87 -14.87 12.01
CA GLY A 166 2.04 -16.03 12.24
C GLY A 166 2.07 -16.48 13.69
N TRP A 167 1.11 -17.34 14.04
CA TRP A 167 1.11 -18.08 15.30
C TRP A 167 1.73 -19.47 15.08
N GLY A 168 2.08 -20.14 16.16
CA GLY A 168 2.73 -21.44 16.12
C GLY A 168 1.75 -22.47 15.59
N THR A 169 2.10 -23.13 14.50
CA THR A 169 1.30 -24.21 13.97
C THR A 169 1.56 -25.45 14.82
N ASN A 170 0.50 -26.03 15.41
CA ASN A 170 0.59 -27.30 16.15
C ASN A 170 0.76 -28.51 15.20
N ASP A 171 1.34 -28.32 14.02
CA ASP A 171 1.39 -29.30 12.93
C ASP A 171 2.50 -30.37 13.11
N GLY A 172 3.24 -30.32 14.21
CA GLY A 172 4.28 -31.29 14.53
C GLY A 172 5.55 -31.18 13.66
N ASN A 173 5.64 -30.19 12.78
CA ASN A 173 6.81 -29.94 11.93
C ASN A 173 7.74 -28.84 12.47
N GLY A 174 7.50 -28.35 13.70
CA GLY A 174 8.50 -27.64 14.49
C GLY A 174 8.89 -26.25 13.97
N GLY A 175 7.98 -25.52 13.35
CA GLY A 175 8.17 -24.08 13.17
C GLY A 175 8.03 -23.37 14.53
N PHE A 176 9.08 -22.73 15.02
CA PHE A 176 8.91 -21.78 16.12
C PHE A 176 7.96 -20.65 15.67
N LEU A 177 7.12 -20.13 16.58
CA LEU A 177 6.09 -19.09 16.35
C LEU A 177 6.53 -17.98 15.36
N TYR A 178 7.78 -17.56 15.48
CA TYR A 178 8.42 -16.46 14.76
C TYR A 178 9.03 -16.85 13.40
N LEU A 179 8.71 -18.02 12.86
CA LEU A 179 9.13 -18.47 11.53
C LEU A 179 8.01 -18.44 10.49
N ASN A 180 6.78 -18.10 10.90
CA ASN A 180 5.62 -18.07 10.04
C ASN A 180 5.06 -16.65 9.92
N TYR A 181 4.26 -16.42 8.90
CA TYR A 181 3.46 -15.21 8.71
C TYR A 181 2.11 -15.53 8.08
N GLN A 182 1.19 -14.57 8.16
CA GLN A 182 -0.16 -14.68 7.64
C GLN A 182 -0.20 -14.23 6.18
N VAL A 183 -0.91 -14.98 5.35
CA VAL A 183 -1.16 -14.67 3.94
C VAL A 183 -2.65 -14.70 3.68
N TYR A 184 -3.11 -13.97 2.67
CA TYR A 184 -4.51 -13.93 2.30
C TYR A 184 -4.74 -14.53 0.91
N ASP A 185 -5.71 -15.43 0.81
CA ASP A 185 -6.07 -16.17 -0.40
C ASP A 185 -7.06 -15.38 -1.27
N PHE A 186 -6.57 -14.89 -2.40
CA PHE A 186 -7.34 -14.14 -3.41
C PHE A 186 -7.96 -15.06 -4.47
N SER A 187 -7.75 -16.37 -4.38
CA SER A 187 -8.25 -17.35 -5.35
C SER A 187 -9.79 -17.39 -5.35
N MET A 188 -10.34 -17.65 -6.53
CA MET A 188 -11.79 -17.89 -6.69
C MET A 188 -12.23 -19.17 -5.95
N THR A 189 -11.42 -20.23 -6.06
CA THR A 189 -11.56 -21.43 -5.23
C THR A 189 -10.50 -21.37 -4.15
N THR A 190 -10.92 -21.25 -2.90
CA THR A 190 -9.99 -21.12 -1.77
C THR A 190 -9.25 -22.43 -1.51
N ALA A 191 -8.04 -22.33 -0.98
CA ALA A 191 -7.28 -23.48 -0.51
C ALA A 191 -8.02 -24.23 0.62
N PHE A 192 -8.80 -23.50 1.43
CA PHE A 192 -9.66 -24.06 2.47
C PHE A 192 -11.07 -23.47 2.36
N PRO A 193 -12.15 -24.28 2.43
CA PRO A 193 -13.51 -23.84 2.10
C PRO A 193 -14.05 -22.62 2.87
N ASP A 194 -13.59 -22.40 4.09
CA ASP A 194 -14.13 -21.37 5.00
C ASP A 194 -13.06 -20.42 5.53
N ASP A 195 -11.84 -20.48 5.00
CA ASP A 195 -10.72 -19.67 5.47
C ASP A 195 -9.89 -19.14 4.30
N ARG A 196 -9.67 -17.82 4.31
CA ARG A 196 -8.77 -17.13 3.38
C ARG A 196 -7.48 -16.69 4.04
N THR A 197 -7.44 -16.67 5.37
CA THR A 197 -6.23 -16.34 6.12
C THR A 197 -5.46 -17.61 6.40
N LEU A 198 -4.29 -17.73 5.81
CA LEU A 198 -3.46 -18.93 5.92
C LEU A 198 -2.12 -18.58 6.55
N TYR A 199 -1.43 -19.60 7.03
CA TYR A 199 -0.09 -19.47 7.60
C TYR A 199 0.91 -20.13 6.68
N THR A 200 2.06 -19.48 6.49
CA THR A 200 3.15 -20.02 5.70
C THR A 200 4.50 -19.63 6.31
N GLY A 201 5.54 -20.39 5.99
CA GLY A 201 6.91 -20.07 6.40
C GLY A 201 7.40 -18.77 5.77
N LYS A 202 8.20 -17.98 6.51
CA LYS A 202 8.72 -16.68 6.08
C LYS A 202 9.60 -16.73 4.82
N ASP A 203 10.10 -17.89 4.44
CA ASP A 203 10.83 -18.15 3.19
C ASP A 203 9.95 -18.29 1.95
N ASN A 204 8.67 -18.62 2.13
CA ASN A 204 7.75 -18.73 1.01
C ASN A 204 7.47 -17.33 0.46
N LYS A 205 7.54 -17.22 -0.86
CA LYS A 205 7.32 -15.95 -1.57
C LYS A 205 5.86 -15.81 -1.91
N MET A 206 5.30 -14.64 -1.65
CA MET A 206 3.91 -14.32 -1.96
C MET A 206 3.83 -12.99 -2.66
N ILE A 207 2.71 -12.74 -3.35
CA ILE A 207 2.47 -11.52 -4.10
C ILE A 207 2.40 -10.35 -3.11
N VAL A 208 3.01 -9.22 -3.48
CA VAL A 208 3.10 -8.04 -2.61
C VAL A 208 2.23 -6.93 -3.17
N ARG A 209 1.26 -6.47 -2.37
CA ARG A 209 0.37 -5.34 -2.68
C ARG A 209 0.52 -4.27 -1.59
N PRO A 210 1.31 -3.20 -1.83
CA PRO A 210 1.50 -2.14 -0.86
C PRO A 210 0.24 -1.29 -0.67
N ILE A 211 0.10 -0.75 0.53
CA ILE A 211 -0.91 0.26 0.86
C ILE A 211 -0.27 1.47 1.55
N ARG A 212 -1.02 2.55 1.68
CA ARG A 212 -0.65 3.71 2.51
C ARG A 212 -1.87 4.26 3.24
N SER A 213 -1.65 5.01 4.30
CA SER A 213 -2.68 5.72 5.05
C SER A 213 -2.68 7.21 4.70
N PHE A 214 -3.81 7.89 4.87
CA PHE A 214 -3.93 9.34 4.78
C PHE A 214 -4.81 9.90 5.90
#